data_AF-A0A7Z8CYJ4-F1
#
_entry.id   AF-A0A7Z8CYJ4-F1
#
_cell.length_a   1.000
_cell.length_b   1.000
_cell.length_c   1.000
_cell.angle_alpha   90.00
_cell.angle_beta   90.00
_cell.angle_gamma   90.00
#
_symmetry.space_group_name_H-M   'P 1'
#
loop_
_entity.id
_entity.type
_entity.pdbx_description
1 polymer ?
#
loop_
_entity_poly.entity_id
_entity_poly.type
_entity_poly.pdbx_seq_one_letter_code
_entity_poly.pdbx_strand_id
1 'polypeptide(L)'
;MIDTVLEQFNKMVHDRSFLIGTALAIPFWILNAKGWGEVHTWLVILLTLIIIAEWIVGSRLAKLSDVQNKSSKEAIDAVIRDGVIYIIVMAGWVADQLFKSGSLIFAILALAFIYHNLYSLTANLYVLGWDKHFPMWLFKWAENEIRVKKEKYFPTKK
;
A
#
# COMPACT_ATOMS: atom_id res chain seq x y z
N MET A 1 -42.97 8.08 -0.12
CA MET A 1 -41.67 8.34 -0.79
C MET A 1 -40.51 8.19 0.19
N ILE A 2 -40.57 8.81 1.38
CA ILE A 2 -39.56 8.61 2.44
C ILE A 2 -39.57 7.18 2.98
N ASP A 3 -40.76 6.59 3.20
CA ASP A 3 -40.87 5.21 3.72
C ASP A 3 -40.30 4.17 2.77
N THR A 4 -40.47 4.39 1.46
CA THR A 4 -39.94 3.54 0.40
C THR A 4 -38.40 3.57 0.36
N VAL A 5 -37.79 4.72 0.63
CA VAL A 5 -36.34 4.89 0.70
C VAL A 5 -35.78 4.22 1.96
N LEU A 6 -36.44 4.39 3.11
CA LEU A 6 -36.04 3.75 4.37
C LEU A 6 -36.15 2.23 4.31
N GLU A 7 -37.18 1.71 3.63
CA GLU A 7 -37.35 0.27 3.45
C GLU A 7 -36.29 -0.33 2.53
N GLN A 8 -35.90 0.38 1.46
CA GLN A 8 -34.78 -0.01 0.61
C GLN A 8 -33.44 0.05 1.36
N PHE A 9 -33.24 1.07 2.19
CA PHE A 9 -32.01 1.22 2.99
C PHE A 9 -31.88 0.07 4.00
N ASN A 10 -32.96 -0.29 4.69
CA ASN A 10 -32.98 -1.43 5.60
C ASN A 10 -32.71 -2.77 4.89
N LYS A 11 -33.23 -2.96 3.67
CA LYS A 11 -32.92 -4.13 2.83
C LYS A 11 -31.42 -4.17 2.45
N MET A 12 -30.85 -3.03 2.05
CA MET A 12 -29.42 -2.91 1.69
C MET A 12 -28.47 -3.14 2.88
N VAL A 13 -28.88 -2.73 4.10
CA VAL A 13 -28.13 -2.99 5.34
C VAL A 13 -28.22 -4.46 5.74
N HIS A 14 -29.39 -5.07 5.59
CA HIS A 14 -29.63 -6.48 5.93
C HIS A 14 -28.83 -7.44 5.02
N ASP A 15 -28.78 -7.16 3.73
CA ASP A 15 -28.12 -8.02 2.73
C ASP A 15 -26.59 -7.80 2.65
N ARG A 16 -26.02 -6.94 3.51
CA ARG A 16 -24.62 -6.45 3.43
C ARG A 16 -24.25 -5.86 2.07
N SER A 17 -25.21 -5.62 1.19
CA SER A 17 -25.02 -4.99 -0.12
C SER A 17 -24.54 -3.56 0.02
N PHE A 18 -24.86 -2.89 1.14
CA PHE A 18 -24.26 -1.63 1.51
C PHE A 18 -22.74 -1.73 1.68
N LEU A 19 -22.22 -2.82 2.26
CA LEU A 19 -20.77 -3.04 2.37
C LEU A 19 -20.11 -3.28 1.02
N ILE A 20 -20.79 -3.96 0.09
CA ILE A 20 -20.35 -4.12 -1.30
C ILE A 20 -20.41 -2.78 -2.04
N GLY A 21 -21.47 -1.99 -1.84
CA GLY A 21 -21.63 -0.65 -2.40
C GLY A 21 -20.61 0.35 -1.87
N THR A 22 -20.19 0.24 -0.61
CA THR A 22 -19.10 1.04 -0.01
C THR A 22 -17.71 0.51 -0.35
N ALA A 23 -17.54 -0.81 -0.51
CA ALA A 23 -16.27 -1.42 -0.95
C ALA A 23 -16.02 -1.21 -2.46
N LEU A 24 -17.09 -1.05 -3.24
CA LEU A 24 -17.09 -0.67 -4.65
C LEU A 24 -17.45 0.80 -4.88
N ALA A 25 -17.53 1.63 -3.82
CA ALA A 25 -17.65 3.08 -3.97
C ALA A 25 -16.30 3.60 -4.45
N ILE A 26 -15.94 3.24 -5.68
CA ILE A 26 -14.87 3.87 -6.43
C ILE A 26 -15.24 5.35 -6.43
N PRO A 27 -14.45 6.20 -5.77
CA PRO A 27 -14.79 7.59 -5.65
C PRO A 27 -15.08 8.18 -7.02
N PHE A 28 -16.13 9.00 -7.12
CA PHE A 28 -16.56 9.59 -8.39
C PHE A 28 -15.41 10.32 -9.12
N TRP A 29 -14.45 10.88 -8.37
CA TRP A 29 -13.26 11.52 -8.92
C TRP A 29 -12.29 10.55 -9.64
N ILE A 30 -12.24 9.26 -9.27
CA ILE A 30 -11.43 8.24 -9.95
C ILE A 30 -12.06 7.86 -11.30
N LEU A 31 -13.39 7.73 -11.35
CA LEU A 31 -14.08 7.34 -12.59
C LEU A 31 -14.12 8.47 -13.63
N ASN A 32 -14.10 9.73 -13.20
CA ASN A 32 -14.19 10.89 -14.09
C ASN A 32 -12.85 11.56 -14.39
N ALA A 33 -11.74 11.03 -13.87
CA ALA A 33 -10.41 11.54 -14.19
C ALA A 33 -10.14 11.38 -15.70
N LYS A 34 -9.75 12.47 -16.36
CA LYS A 34 -9.39 12.46 -17.79
C LYS A 34 -7.92 12.80 -17.94
N GLY A 35 -7.21 12.00 -18.73
CA GLY A 35 -5.77 12.19 -18.94
C GLY A 35 -4.97 12.12 -17.63
N TRP A 36 -3.81 12.77 -17.61
CA TRP A 36 -3.07 12.96 -16.38
C TRP A 36 -3.70 14.09 -15.57
N GLY A 37 -4.00 13.83 -14.29
CA GLY A 37 -4.72 14.77 -13.43
C GLY A 37 -4.32 14.63 -11.96
N GLU A 38 -4.94 15.43 -11.10
CA GLU A 38 -4.55 15.55 -9.68
C GLU A 38 -4.51 14.20 -8.95
N VAL A 39 -5.49 13.32 -9.18
CA VAL A 39 -5.55 11.98 -8.58
C VAL A 39 -4.29 11.17 -8.86
N HIS A 40 -3.79 11.22 -10.10
CA HIS A 40 -2.58 10.50 -10.50
C HIS A 40 -1.36 11.05 -9.76
N THR A 41 -1.21 12.37 -9.77
CA THR A 41 -0.10 13.07 -9.09
C THR A 41 -0.07 12.76 -7.60
N TRP A 42 -1.20 12.85 -6.90
CA TRP A 42 -1.25 12.59 -5.46
C TRP A 42 -0.95 11.13 -5.11
N LEU A 43 -1.42 10.17 -5.91
CA LEU A 43 -1.13 8.75 -5.70
C LEU A 43 0.36 8.43 -5.96
N VAL A 44 0.98 9.02 -6.99
CA VAL A 44 2.43 8.89 -7.22
C VAL A 44 3.23 9.52 -6.09
N ILE A 45 2.85 10.70 -5.60
CA ILE A 45 3.51 11.35 -4.47
C ILE A 45 3.42 10.47 -3.22
N LEU A 46 2.23 9.96 -2.91
CA LEU A 46 2.02 9.08 -1.76
C LEU A 46 2.88 7.82 -1.86
N LEU A 47 2.88 7.15 -3.02
CA LEU A 47 3.73 5.98 -3.27
C LEU A 47 5.22 6.31 -3.08
N THR A 48 5.67 7.45 -3.63
CA THR A 48 7.06 7.93 -3.48
C THR A 48 7.44 8.13 -2.03
N LEU A 49 6.59 8.81 -1.24
CA LEU A 49 6.86 9.08 0.17
C LEU A 49 6.98 7.77 0.98
N ILE A 50 6.13 6.79 0.69
CA ILE A 50 6.15 5.50 1.38
C ILE A 50 7.41 4.71 1.02
N ILE A 51 7.80 4.68 -0.25
CA ILE A 51 9.04 4.03 -0.70
C ILE A 51 10.26 4.68 -0.03
N ILE A 52 10.32 6.02 -0.01
CA ILE A 52 11.41 6.73 0.68
C ILE A 52 11.45 6.39 2.17
N ALA A 53 10.28 6.36 2.84
CA ALA A 53 10.21 5.96 4.24
C ALA A 53 10.69 4.52 4.44
N GLU A 54 10.31 3.60 3.56
CA GLU A 54 10.77 2.20 3.58
C GLU A 54 12.29 2.12 3.46
N TRP A 55 12.90 2.91 2.58
CA TRP A 55 14.35 2.96 2.44
C TRP A 55 15.05 3.49 3.68
N ILE A 56 14.54 4.55 4.30
CA ILE A 56 15.11 5.13 5.52
C ILE A 56 15.08 4.10 6.66
N VAL A 57 13.91 3.50 6.89
CA VAL A 57 13.70 2.54 7.98
C VAL A 57 14.45 1.24 7.69
N GLY A 58 14.37 0.71 6.47
CA GLY A 58 15.07 -0.49 6.04
C GLY A 58 16.59 -0.34 6.10
N SER A 59 17.13 0.81 5.67
CA SER A 59 18.56 1.12 5.78
C SER A 59 19.01 1.20 7.24
N ARG A 60 18.18 1.77 8.13
CA ARG A 60 18.48 1.81 9.56
C ARG A 60 18.48 0.41 10.17
N LEU A 61 17.50 -0.42 9.81
CA LEU A 61 17.38 -1.80 10.27
C LEU A 61 18.57 -2.66 9.83
N ALA A 62 18.96 -2.58 8.55
CA ALA A 62 20.12 -3.30 8.02
C ALA A 62 21.46 -2.88 8.67
N LYS A 63 21.57 -1.64 9.16
CA LYS A 63 22.75 -1.19 9.92
C LYS A 63 22.80 -1.77 11.34
N LEU A 64 21.65 -2.08 11.92
CA LEU A 64 21.51 -2.58 13.29
C LEU A 64 21.45 -4.11 13.37
N SER A 65 21.18 -4.82 12.27
CA SER A 65 21.11 -6.28 12.28
C SER A 65 22.48 -6.93 12.48
N ASP A 66 22.52 -7.96 13.34
CA ASP A 66 23.73 -8.77 13.61
C ASP A 66 24.17 -9.61 12.40
N VAL A 67 23.25 -9.91 11.49
CA VAL A 67 23.54 -10.61 10.24
C VAL A 67 24.14 -9.61 9.25
N GLN A 68 25.47 -9.63 9.10
CA GLN A 68 26.24 -8.74 8.23
C GLN A 68 25.99 -8.94 6.72
N ASN A 69 24.75 -8.94 6.24
CA ASN A 69 24.46 -8.81 4.81
C ASN A 69 24.35 -7.33 4.40
N LYS A 70 25.44 -6.58 4.64
CA LYS A 70 25.66 -5.23 4.12
C LYS A 70 26.03 -5.29 2.64
N SER A 71 25.19 -5.89 1.82
CA SER A 71 25.46 -6.06 0.39
C SER A 71 24.86 -4.89 -0.38
N SER A 72 25.70 -4.19 -1.14
CA SER A 72 25.26 -3.20 -2.14
C SER A 72 24.28 -3.78 -3.16
N LYS A 73 24.27 -5.11 -3.36
CA LYS A 73 23.32 -5.79 -4.25
C LYS A 73 21.88 -5.63 -3.80
N GLU A 74 21.61 -5.77 -2.49
CA GLU A 74 20.26 -5.62 -1.93
C GLU A 74 19.71 -4.21 -2.13
N ALA A 75 20.58 -3.19 -2.05
CA ALA A 75 20.19 -1.80 -2.31
C ALA A 75 19.88 -1.56 -3.80
N ILE A 76 20.67 -2.12 -4.71
CA ILE A 76 20.42 -2.04 -6.15
C ILE A 76 19.13 -2.76 -6.52
N ASP A 77 18.89 -3.94 -5.96
CA ASP A 77 17.67 -4.72 -6.20
C ASP A 77 16.43 -3.97 -5.70
N ALA A 78 16.51 -3.25 -4.56
CA ALA A 78 15.44 -2.39 -4.09
C ALA A 78 15.13 -1.24 -5.06
N VAL A 79 16.16 -0.59 -5.63
CA VAL A 79 15.98 0.47 -6.64
C VAL A 79 15.29 -0.08 -7.88
N ILE A 80 15.74 -1.22 -8.38
CA ILE A 80 15.17 -1.86 -9.58
C ILE A 80 13.72 -2.24 -9.33
N ARG A 81 13.42 -2.88 -8.18
CA ARG A 81 12.05 -3.23 -7.77
C ARG A 81 11.14 -2.00 -7.81
N ASP A 82 11.57 -0.90 -7.21
CA ASP A 82 10.76 0.32 -7.15
C ASP A 82 10.61 0.98 -8.52
N GLY A 83 11.64 0.93 -9.37
CA GLY A 83 11.55 1.33 -10.77
C GLY A 83 10.49 0.53 -11.54
N VAL A 84 10.46 -0.80 -11.36
CA VAL A 84 9.45 -1.67 -11.97
C VAL A 84 8.05 -1.34 -11.45
N ILE A 85 7.90 -1.03 -10.16
CA ILE A 85 6.61 -0.59 -9.59
C ILE A 85 6.08 0.65 -10.33
N TYR A 86 6.90 1.68 -10.54
CA TYR A 86 6.47 2.86 -11.28
C TYR A 86 6.12 2.54 -12.73
N ILE A 87 6.87 1.66 -13.40
CA ILE A 87 6.55 1.22 -14.76
C ILE A 87 5.17 0.54 -14.82
N ILE A 88 4.86 -0.35 -13.87
CA ILE A 88 3.57 -1.04 -13.80
C ILE A 88 2.44 -0.04 -13.54
N VAL A 89 2.62 0.90 -12.61
CA VAL A 89 1.64 1.94 -12.31
C VAL A 89 1.39 2.83 -13.55
N MET A 90 2.45 3.22 -14.26
CA MET A 90 2.33 3.97 -15.52
C MET A 90 1.64 3.16 -16.63
N ALA A 91 1.90 1.86 -16.73
CA ALA A 91 1.18 0.98 -17.64
C ALA A 91 -0.32 0.94 -17.31
N GLY A 92 -0.68 1.00 -16.02
CA GLY A 92 -2.06 1.17 -15.57
C GLY A 92 -2.71 2.45 -16.08
N TRP A 93 -2.00 3.58 -16.03
CA TRP A 93 -2.50 4.84 -16.60
C TRP A 93 -2.71 4.74 -18.12
N VAL A 94 -1.78 4.12 -18.84
CA VAL A 94 -1.93 3.87 -20.28
C VAL A 94 -3.15 2.98 -20.56
N ALA A 95 -3.35 1.92 -19.79
CA ALA A 95 -4.53 1.06 -19.89
C ALA A 95 -5.81 1.86 -19.64
N ASP A 96 -5.82 2.77 -18.65
CA ASP A 96 -6.97 3.64 -18.40
C ASP A 96 -7.31 4.53 -19.60
N GLN A 97 -6.31 5.03 -20.34
CA GLN A 97 -6.55 5.80 -21.57
C GLN A 97 -7.11 4.92 -22.69
N LEU A 98 -6.65 3.67 -22.81
CA LEU A 98 -7.11 2.72 -23.83
C LEU A 98 -8.55 2.27 -23.59
N PHE A 99 -8.89 1.95 -22.35
CA PHE A 99 -10.22 1.44 -21.97
C PHE A 99 -11.21 2.55 -21.61
N LYS A 100 -10.77 3.81 -21.57
CA LYS A 100 -11.57 4.96 -21.12
C LYS A 100 -12.17 4.76 -19.73
N SER A 101 -11.43 4.11 -18.84
CA SER A 101 -11.85 3.77 -17.47
C SER A 101 -11.56 4.88 -16.45
N GLY A 102 -11.19 6.06 -16.91
CA GLY A 102 -10.87 7.21 -16.07
C GLY A 102 -9.47 7.10 -15.47
N SER A 103 -9.37 6.85 -14.17
CA SER A 103 -8.12 6.51 -13.47
C SER A 103 -8.23 5.22 -12.65
N LEU A 104 -9.16 4.32 -12.99
CA LEU A 104 -9.48 3.16 -12.18
C LEU A 104 -8.34 2.15 -12.11
N ILE A 105 -7.80 1.74 -13.26
CA ILE A 105 -6.76 0.71 -13.35
C ILE A 105 -5.48 1.23 -12.68
N PHE A 106 -5.10 2.47 -12.99
CA PHE A 106 -4.01 3.17 -12.34
C PHE A 106 -4.19 3.21 -10.82
N ALA A 107 -5.37 3.63 -10.33
CA ALA A 107 -5.61 3.78 -8.90
C ALA A 107 -5.53 2.44 -8.17
N ILE A 108 -6.09 1.38 -8.74
CA ILE A 108 -6.01 0.03 -8.17
C ILE A 108 -4.55 -0.42 -8.04
N LEU A 109 -3.75 -0.27 -9.11
CA LEU A 109 -2.35 -0.67 -9.09
C LEU A 109 -1.54 0.18 -8.11
N ALA A 110 -1.69 1.51 -8.16
CA ALA A 110 -1.00 2.42 -7.25
C ALA A 110 -1.34 2.11 -5.79
N LEU A 111 -2.62 1.93 -5.46
CA LEU A 111 -3.06 1.60 -4.11
C LEU A 111 -2.58 0.22 -3.66
N ALA A 112 -2.52 -0.77 -4.55
CA ALA A 112 -1.98 -2.09 -4.23
C ALA A 112 -0.49 -2.02 -3.85
N PHE A 113 0.31 -1.26 -4.61
CA PHE A 113 1.73 -1.05 -4.28
C PHE A 113 1.93 -0.19 -3.03
N ILE A 114 1.13 0.86 -2.84
CA ILE A 114 1.10 1.66 -1.61
C ILE A 114 0.84 0.75 -0.40
N TYR A 115 -0.19 -0.09 -0.48
CA TYR A 115 -0.55 -1.05 0.55
C TYR A 115 0.61 -2.00 0.84
N HIS A 116 1.21 -2.60 -0.19
CA HIS A 116 2.31 -3.54 -0.02
C HIS A 116 3.54 -2.89 0.62
N ASN A 117 3.91 -1.69 0.19
CA ASN A 117 5.05 -0.97 0.75
C ASN A 117 4.79 -0.50 2.20
N LEU A 118 3.57 -0.06 2.53
CA LEU A 118 3.18 0.26 3.91
C LEU A 118 3.23 -0.98 4.82
N TYR A 119 2.83 -2.14 4.31
CA TYR A 119 2.92 -3.41 5.03
C TYR A 119 4.38 -3.75 5.39
N SER A 120 5.28 -3.66 4.40
CA SER A 120 6.73 -3.88 4.59
C SER A 120 7.34 -2.86 5.57
N LEU A 121 6.99 -1.57 5.42
CA LEU A 121 7.45 -0.48 6.26
C LEU A 121 7.04 -0.70 7.73
N THR A 122 5.78 -1.06 7.95
CA THR A 122 5.26 -1.34 9.29
C THR A 122 6.02 -2.46 9.98
N ALA A 123 6.32 -3.53 9.25
CA ALA A 123 7.12 -4.61 9.79
C ALA A 123 8.55 -4.16 10.14
N ASN A 124 9.19 -3.35 9.29
CA ASN A 124 10.51 -2.79 9.58
C ASN A 124 10.51 -1.90 10.84
N LEU A 125 9.48 -1.05 11.00
CA LEU A 125 9.32 -0.18 12.17
C LEU A 125 9.22 -0.99 13.47
N TYR A 126 8.46 -2.08 13.46
CA TYR A 126 8.33 -2.94 14.63
C TYR A 126 9.62 -3.67 14.97
N VAL A 127 10.30 -4.22 13.96
CA VAL A 127 11.58 -4.94 14.15
C VAL A 127 12.66 -3.99 14.71
N LEU A 128 12.60 -2.70 14.36
CA LEU A 128 13.45 -1.67 14.94
C LEU A 128 13.10 -1.30 16.40
N GLY A 129 12.00 -1.80 16.95
CA GLY A 129 11.52 -1.45 18.30
C GLY A 129 10.93 -0.03 18.37
N TRP A 130 10.39 0.48 17.26
CA TRP A 130 9.68 1.76 17.23
C TRP A 130 8.18 1.61 17.52
N ASP A 131 7.74 0.42 17.92
CA ASP A 131 6.36 0.07 18.21
C ASP A 131 5.69 1.00 19.23
N LYS A 132 6.45 1.50 20.21
CA LYS A 132 5.99 2.49 21.20
C LYS A 132 5.60 3.86 20.61
N HIS A 133 6.03 4.18 19.39
CA HIS A 133 5.78 5.48 18.75
C HIS A 133 4.58 5.47 17.79
N PHE A 134 3.98 4.30 17.55
CA PHE A 134 2.91 4.11 16.58
C PHE A 134 1.75 3.32 17.21
N PRO A 135 0.54 3.45 16.68
CA PRO A 135 -0.60 2.75 17.24
C PRO A 135 -0.52 1.24 16.99
N MET A 136 -0.84 0.44 18.02
CA MET A 136 -0.67 -1.03 18.01
C MET A 136 -1.43 -1.76 16.89
N TRP A 137 -2.58 -1.22 16.45
CA TRP A 137 -3.37 -1.81 15.37
C TRP A 137 -2.58 -1.91 14.06
N LEU A 138 -1.64 -0.98 13.83
CA LEU A 138 -0.81 -0.96 12.64
C LEU A 138 0.08 -2.22 12.59
N PHE A 139 0.66 -2.62 13.72
CA PHE A 139 1.54 -3.79 13.79
C PHE A 139 0.80 -5.11 13.77
N LYS A 140 -0.41 -5.18 14.36
CA LYS A 140 -1.26 -6.38 14.26
C LYS A 140 -1.59 -6.74 12.81
N TRP A 141 -1.81 -5.73 11.97
CA TRP A 141 -2.03 -5.94 10.55
C TRP A 141 -0.80 -6.59 9.88
N ALA A 142 0.43 -6.18 10.25
CA ALA A 142 1.69 -6.67 9.67
C ALA A 142 2.36 -7.85 10.40
N GLU A 143 1.65 -8.57 11.27
CA GLU A 143 2.24 -9.58 12.18
C GLU A 143 3.04 -10.69 11.47
N ASN A 144 2.53 -11.19 10.34
CA ASN A 144 3.21 -12.23 9.56
C ASN A 144 4.58 -11.76 9.04
N GLU A 145 4.62 -10.56 8.46
CA GLU A 145 5.85 -9.97 7.93
C GLU A 145 6.84 -9.63 9.06
N ILE A 146 6.31 -9.16 10.19
CA ILE A 146 7.11 -8.89 11.39
C ILE A 146 7.87 -10.15 11.82
N ARG A 147 7.20 -11.31 11.90
CA ARG A 147 7.83 -12.57 12.29
C ARG A 147 8.96 -12.96 11.32
N VAL A 148 8.68 -12.91 10.02
CA VAL A 148 9.67 -13.23 8.97
C VAL A 148 10.89 -12.31 9.05
N LYS A 149 10.69 -11.00 9.25
CA LYS A 149 11.79 -10.05 9.35
C LYS A 149 12.58 -10.16 10.64
N LYS A 150 11.93 -10.46 11.78
CA LYS A 150 12.66 -10.82 13.01
C LYS A 150 13.54 -12.04 12.79
N GLU A 151 12.96 -13.08 12.18
CA GLU A 151 13.60 -14.26 11.58
C GLU A 151 14.95 -13.92 10.91
N LYS A 152 14.83 -13.07 9.88
CA LYS A 152 15.89 -12.69 8.94
C LYS A 152 16.99 -11.83 9.58
N TYR A 153 16.62 -10.81 10.37
CA TYR A 153 17.58 -9.81 10.86
C TYR A 153 18.18 -10.17 12.23
N PHE A 154 17.43 -10.89 13.07
CA PHE A 154 17.82 -11.27 14.43
C PHE A 154 17.46 -12.73 14.72
N PRO A 155 18.09 -13.70 14.02
CA PRO A 155 17.79 -15.11 14.23
C PRO A 155 18.13 -15.50 15.67
N THR A 156 17.17 -16.05 16.40
CA THR A 156 17.45 -16.73 17.67
C THR A 156 18.35 -17.93 17.37
N LYS A 157 19.61 -17.88 17.80
CA LYS A 157 20.51 -19.04 17.72
C LYS A 157 19.83 -20.21 18.42
N LYS A 158 19.57 -21.29 17.67
CA LYS A 158 19.20 -22.59 18.24
C LYS A 158 20.45 -23.26 18.81
#